data_AF-A0A7Z9LHD9-F1
#
_entry.id   AF-A0A7Z9LHD9-F1
#
_cell.length_a   1.000
_cell.length_b   1.000
_cell.length_c   1.000
_cell.angle_alpha   90.00
_cell.angle_beta   90.00
_cell.angle_gamma   90.00
#
_symmetry.space_group_name_H-M   'P 1'
#
loop_
_entity.id
_entity.type
_entity.pdbx_description
1 polymer ?
#
loop_
_entity_poly.entity_id
_entity_poly.type
_entity_poly.pdbx_seq_one_letter_code
_entity_poly.pdbx_strand_id
1 'polypeptide(L)'
;MVVCGGLAGFVGINEIMGSSHRIMLNFQAGIGFTGIAVSLIGRNHPLGILLAALLFGILYQGGAELSFEVQAIDHHLVVLI
;
A
#
# COMPACT_ATOMS: atom_id res chain seq x y z
N MET A 1 8.48 -8.24 19.59
CA MET A 1 9.07 -8.19 18.23
C MET A 1 8.70 -9.38 17.35
N VAL A 2 8.65 -10.62 17.86
CA VAL A 2 8.29 -11.81 17.05
C VAL A 2 6.92 -11.68 16.37
N VAL A 3 5.90 -11.25 17.11
CA VAL A 3 4.53 -11.09 16.57
C VAL A 3 4.46 -10.04 15.46
N CYS A 4 5.09 -8.88 15.65
CA CYS A 4 5.11 -7.81 14.66
C CYS A 4 5.85 -8.23 13.38
N GLY A 5 6.98 -8.93 13.52
CA GLY A 5 7.73 -9.47 12.38
C GLY A 5 6.93 -10.53 11.62
N GLY A 6 6.18 -11.39 12.34
CA GLY A 6 5.28 -12.37 11.73
C GLY A 6 4.18 -11.70 10.90
N LEU A 7 3.50 -10.68 11.45
CA LEU A 7 2.47 -9.93 10.73
C LEU A 7 3.02 -9.21 9.50
N ALA A 8 4.20 -8.59 9.60
CA ALA A 8 4.86 -7.96 8.46
C ALA A 8 5.23 -8.98 7.37
N GLY A 9 5.65 -10.18 7.77
CA GLY A 9 5.91 -11.30 6.84
C GLY A 9 4.67 -11.74 6.07
N PHE A 10 3.51 -11.83 6.72
CA PHE A 10 2.26 -12.19 6.06
C PHE A 10 1.84 -11.19 4.96
N VAL A 11 2.10 -9.90 5.16
CA VAL A 11 1.86 -8.87 4.13
C VAL A 11 2.73 -9.14 2.90
N GLY A 12 4.02 -9.41 3.09
CA GLY A 12 4.94 -9.71 1.97
C GLY A 12 4.60 -11.03 1.25
N ILE A 13 4.12 -12.04 1.97
CA ILE A 13 3.66 -13.31 1.38
C ILE A 13 2.47 -13.06 0.45
N ASN A 14 1.52 -12.21 0.86
CA ASN A 14 0.36 -11.87 0.02
C ASN A 14 0.79 -11.18 -1.30
N GLU A 15 1.75 -10.26 -1.24
CA GLU A 15 2.25 -9.57 -2.43
C GLU A 15 2.98 -10.52 -3.41
N ILE A 16 3.84 -11.38 -2.87
CA ILE A 16 4.68 -12.28 -3.69
C ILE A 16 3.87 -13.45 -4.26
N MET A 17 3.04 -14.10 -3.44
CA MET A 17 2.27 -15.29 -3.86
C MET A 17 0.92 -14.94 -4.48
N GLY A 18 0.32 -13.80 -4.12
CA GLY A 18 -1.01 -13.39 -4.59
C GLY A 18 -0.97 -12.52 -5.85
N SER A 19 -0.18 -11.44 -5.83
CA SER A 19 -0.14 -10.47 -6.93
C SER A 19 0.95 -10.83 -7.94
N SER A 20 2.21 -10.71 -7.52
CA SER A 20 3.34 -10.71 -8.44
C SER A 20 3.73 -12.10 -8.96
N HIS A 21 3.41 -13.17 -8.22
CA HIS A 21 3.82 -14.57 -8.47
C HIS A 21 5.34 -14.77 -8.71
N ARG A 22 6.14 -13.75 -8.39
CA ARG A 22 7.59 -13.68 -8.60
C ARG A 22 8.19 -12.73 -7.57
N ILE A 23 9.42 -13.01 -7.15
CA ILE A 23 10.13 -12.16 -6.21
C ILE A 23 10.70 -10.96 -6.97
N MET A 24 10.02 -9.82 -6.85
CA MET A 24 10.48 -8.56 -7.44
C MET A 24 11.38 -7.79 -6.46
N LEU A 25 12.46 -7.19 -6.97
CA LEU A 25 13.23 -6.24 -6.17
C LEU A 25 12.33 -5.04 -5.82
N ASN A 26 12.36 -4.62 -4.56
CA ASN A 26 11.58 -3.49 -4.03
C ASN A 26 10.05 -3.69 -3.97
N PHE A 27 9.55 -4.93 -3.85
CA PHE A 27 8.10 -5.17 -3.67
C PHE A 27 7.49 -4.43 -2.45
N GLN A 28 8.30 -4.15 -1.42
CA GLN A 28 7.88 -3.44 -0.20
C GLN A 28 7.89 -1.91 -0.35
N ALA A 29 8.31 -1.37 -1.50
CA ALA A 29 8.49 0.07 -1.68
C ALA A 29 7.19 0.84 -1.36
N GLY A 30 7.30 1.82 -0.45
CA GLY A 30 6.16 2.66 -0.05
C GLY A 30 5.29 2.09 1.07
N ILE A 31 5.24 0.77 1.30
CA ILE A 31 4.36 0.15 2.31
C ILE A 31 4.74 0.57 3.74
N GLY A 32 6.04 0.73 4.03
CA GLY A 32 6.49 1.23 5.33
C GLY A 32 6.18 2.72 5.54
N PHE A 33 6.28 3.52 4.49
CA PHE A 33 6.02 4.96 4.53
C PHE A 33 4.52 5.24 4.75
N THR A 34 3.64 4.52 4.07
CA THR A 34 2.19 4.60 4.29
C THR A 34 1.83 4.16 5.71
N GLY A 35 2.50 3.15 6.27
CA GLY A 35 2.32 2.73 7.67
C GLY A 35 2.59 3.85 8.69
N ILE A 36 3.57 4.72 8.42
CA ILE A 36 3.85 5.90 9.27
C ILE A 36 2.72 6.94 9.14
N ALA A 37 2.21 7.18 7.94
CA ALA A 37 1.09 8.09 7.74
C ALA A 37 -0.17 7.61 8.48
N VAL A 38 -0.46 6.31 8.40
CA VAL A 38 -1.59 5.67 9.07
C VAL A 38 -1.45 5.76 10.60
N SER A 39 -0.25 5.59 11.16
CA SER A 39 -0.04 5.67 12.60
C SER A 39 -0.23 7.09 13.16
N LEU A 40 0.17 8.11 12.38
CA LEU A 40 -0.03 9.52 12.72
C LEU A 40 -1.51 9.92 12.68
N ILE A 41 -2.25 9.50 11.65
CA ILE A 41 -3.69 9.76 11.53
C ILE A 41 -4.45 9.07 12.68
N GLY A 42 -4.06 7.84 13.02
CA GLY A 42 -4.61 7.10 14.16
C GLY A 42 -4.21 7.64 15.53
N ARG A 43 -3.39 8.70 15.61
CA ARG A 43 -2.86 9.29 16.86
C ARG A 43 -2.19 8.26 17.78
N ASN A 44 -1.55 7.23 17.21
CA ASN A 44 -1.02 6.06 17.94
C ASN A 44 -2.06 5.27 18.76
N HIS A 45 -3.37 5.50 18.58
CA HIS A 45 -4.42 4.73 19.24
C HIS A 45 -4.77 3.49 18.39
N PRO A 46 -4.80 2.27 18.95
CA PRO A 46 -4.96 1.04 18.17
C PRO A 46 -6.25 1.01 17.35
N LEU A 47 -7.35 1.54 17.90
CA LEU A 47 -8.63 1.63 17.17
C LEU A 47 -8.58 2.66 16.04
N GLY A 48 -7.83 3.76 16.22
CA GLY A 48 -7.67 4.79 15.20
C GLY A 48 -6.81 4.31 14.03
N ILE A 49 -5.76 3.54 14.34
CA ILE A 49 -4.90 2.88 13.35
C ILE A 49 -5.70 1.88 12.52
N LEU A 50 -6.56 1.06 13.15
CA LEU A 50 -7.39 0.09 12.44
C LEU A 50 -8.30 0.76 11.41
N LEU A 51 -9.01 1.83 11.81
CA LEU A 51 -9.91 2.57 10.93
C LEU A 51 -9.14 3.30 9.82
N ALA A 52 -8.00 3.92 10.14
CA ALA A 52 -7.16 4.59 9.17
C ALA A 52 -6.55 3.60 8.16
N ALA A 53 -6.09 2.42 8.61
CA ALA A 53 -5.55 1.39 7.73
C ALA A 53 -6.61 0.86 6.75
N LEU A 54 -7.85 0.66 7.23
CA LEU A 54 -8.96 0.24 6.39
C LEU A 54 -9.32 1.29 5.33
N LEU A 55 -9.39 2.56 5.73
CA LEU A 55 -9.62 3.67 4.80
C LEU A 55 -8.51 3.74 3.74
N PHE A 56 -7.24 3.70 4.15
CA PHE A 56 -6.11 3.73 3.22
C PHE A 56 -6.08 2.51 2.29
N GLY A 57 -6.47 1.33 2.77
CA GLY A 57 -6.59 0.13 1.93
C GLY A 57 -7.65 0.30 0.83
N ILE A 58 -8.83 0.83 1.19
CA ILE A 58 -9.90 1.11 0.22
C ILE A 58 -9.46 2.16 -0.80
N LEU A 59 -8.83 3.25 -0.35
CA LEU A 59 -8.34 4.31 -1.24
C LEU A 59 -7.20 3.84 -2.15
N TYR A 60 -6.33 2.95 -1.67
CA TYR A 60 -5.24 2.40 -2.45
C TYR A 60 -5.76 1.52 -3.60
N GLN A 61 -6.66 0.58 -3.27
CA GLN A 61 -7.26 -0.31 -4.28
C GLN A 61 -8.21 0.45 -5.22
N GLY A 62 -9.11 1.27 -4.66
CA GLY A 62 -10.06 2.07 -5.43
C GLY A 62 -9.40 3.17 -6.26
N GLY A 63 -8.27 3.73 -5.81
CA GLY A 63 -7.48 4.68 -6.58
C GLY A 63 -6.77 4.02 -7.75
N ALA A 64 -6.30 2.77 -7.60
CA ALA A 64 -5.75 2.01 -8.72
C ALA A 64 -6.83 1.76 -9.78
N GLU A 65 -8.04 1.35 -9.39
CA GLU A 65 -9.18 1.14 -10.29
C GLU A 65 -9.62 2.44 -10.99
N LEU A 66 -9.72 3.54 -10.23
CA LEU A 66 -10.07 4.85 -10.78
C LEU A 66 -9.03 5.37 -11.79
N SER A 67 -7.75 5.02 -11.60
CA SER A 67 -6.67 5.39 -12.53
C SER A 67 -6.81 4.71 -13.89
N PHE A 68 -7.51 3.57 -13.97
CA PHE A 68 -7.82 2.91 -15.24
C PHE A 68 -9.05 3.50 -15.94
N GLU A 69 -10.04 3.96 -15.18
CA GLU A 69 -11.29 4.55 -15.71
C GLU A 69 -11.11 6.03 -16.12
N VAL A 70 -10.38 6.81 -15.32
CA VAL A 70 -10.11 8.23 -15.58
C VAL A 70 -8.84 8.35 -16.44
N GLN A 71 -8.93 7.97 -17.72
CA GLN A 71 -7.90 8.27 -18.74
C GLN A 71 -7.87 9.76 -19.13
N ALA A 72 -8.14 10.68 -18.20
CA ALA A 72 -8.27 12.11 -18.48
C ALA A 72 -6.98 12.91 -18.27
N ILE A 73 -5.81 12.26 -18.17
CA ILE A 73 -4.51 12.94 -18.27
C ILE A 73 -3.60 12.15 -19.20
N ASP A 74 -3.18 12.86 -20.23
CA ASP A 74 -2.52 12.44 -21.46
C ASP A 74 -1.18 11.70 -21.22
N HIS A 75 -0.95 10.63 -21.98
CA HIS A 75 0.23 9.75 -21.92
C HIS A 75 1.52 10.40 -22.47
N HIS A 76 1.54 11.71 -22.75
CA HIS A 76 2.69 12.42 -23.33
C HIS A 76 3.70 13.03 -22.33
N LEU A 77 3.54 12.89 -21.00
CA LEU A 77 4.53 13.39 -20.02
C LEU A 77 5.59 12.36 -19.58
N VAL A 78 5.53 11.11 -20.07
CA VAL A 78 6.34 9.97 -19.57
C VAL A 78 7.64 9.75 -20.38
N VAL A 79 7.98 10.60 -21.36
CA VAL A 79 9.22 10.46 -22.15
C VAL A 79 10.33 11.44 -21.68
N LEU A 80 10.18 12.14 -20.56
CA LEU A 80 11.16 13.16 -20.15
C LEU A 80 11.70 13.12 -18.71
N ILE A 81 11.56 11.99 -17.99
CA ILE A 81 12.40 11.70 -16.82
C ILE A 81 12.90 10.26 -16.82
#